data_AF-X1MIV9-F1
#
_entry.id   AF-X1MIV9-F1
#
_cell.length_a   1.000
_cell.length_b   1.000
_cell.length_c   1.000
_cell.angle_alpha   90.00
_cell.angle_beta   90.00
_cell.angle_gamma   90.00
#
_symmetry.space_group_name_H-M   'P 1'
#
loop_
_entity.id
_entity.type
_entity.pdbx_description
1 polymer ?
#
loop_
_entity_poly.entity_id
_entity_poly.type
_entity_poly.pdbx_seq_one_letter_code
_entity_poly.pdbx_strand_id
1 'polypeptide(L)'
;QSGRIYNVDIYYSDVADALINFDGGAGASATSPDSFTAPENLLLIDIAIVTGGTDTKKLQILRNNQPTGDFIRHTTHLTSVTLRSPIRLGFVRGTEVRAIQKA
;
A
#
# COMPACT_ATOMS: atom_id res chain seq x y z
N GLN A 1 0.06 -21.01 3.44
CA GLN A 1 -0.61 -20.01 2.59
C GLN A 1 -2.01 -20.53 2.31
N SER A 2 -3.04 -19.83 2.76
CA SER A 2 -4.43 -20.32 2.78
C SER A 2 -5.16 -20.15 1.44
N GLY A 3 -4.61 -19.34 0.52
CA GLY A 3 -5.28 -18.95 -0.73
C GLY A 3 -6.30 -17.83 -0.56
N ARG A 4 -6.50 -17.31 0.67
CA ARG A 4 -7.37 -16.17 0.94
C ARG A 4 -6.82 -14.90 0.31
N ILE A 5 -7.72 -14.12 -0.30
CA ILE A 5 -7.44 -12.75 -0.75
C ILE A 5 -7.70 -11.80 0.42
N TYR A 6 -6.73 -10.92 0.68
CA TYR A 6 -6.83 -9.86 1.68
C TYR A 6 -6.97 -8.52 0.94
N ASN A 7 -8.20 -8.01 0.89
CA ASN A 7 -8.46 -6.66 0.40
C ASN A 7 -8.39 -5.71 1.60
N VAL A 8 -7.54 -4.69 1.50
CA VAL A 8 -7.34 -3.70 2.56
C VAL A 8 -7.44 -2.32 1.92
N ASP A 9 -8.46 -1.56 2.30
CA ASP A 9 -8.62 -0.19 1.82
C ASP A 9 -7.54 0.70 2.44
N ILE A 10 -7.16 1.75 1.70
CA ILE A 10 -6.14 2.71 2.13
C ILE A 10 -6.67 4.14 2.10
N TYR A 11 -6.20 4.95 3.03
CA TYR A 11 -6.34 6.40 3.01
C TYR A 11 -5.03 7.02 2.56
N TYR A 12 -5.12 7.80 1.50
CA TYR A 12 -4.01 8.42 0.81
C TYR A 12 -4.14 9.95 0.93
N SER A 13 -3.32 10.56 1.78
CA SER A 13 -3.41 11.99 2.11
C SER A 13 -2.75 12.91 1.09
N ASP A 14 -1.93 12.37 0.19
CA ASP A 14 -1.10 13.12 -0.74
C ASP A 14 -0.14 14.11 -0.06
N VAL A 15 0.47 13.69 1.05
CA VAL A 15 1.45 14.50 1.80
C VAL A 15 2.81 13.84 1.72
N ALA A 16 3.83 14.58 1.27
CA ALA A 16 5.19 14.05 1.18
C ALA A 16 5.70 13.54 2.53
N ASP A 17 6.32 12.36 2.51
CA ASP A 17 6.85 11.65 3.68
C ASP A 17 5.82 11.23 4.74
N ALA A 18 4.51 11.38 4.47
CA ALA A 18 3.47 10.82 5.32
C ALA A 18 3.28 9.31 5.05
N LEU A 19 2.90 8.57 6.09
CA LEU A 19 2.50 7.17 5.95
C LEU A 19 1.10 7.05 5.34
N ILE A 20 0.86 5.94 4.65
CA ILE A 20 -0.48 5.51 4.25
C ILE A 20 -1.18 4.91 5.46
N ASN A 21 -2.46 5.22 5.64
CA ASN A 21 -3.30 4.57 6.63
C ASN A 21 -4.09 3.42 5.99
N PHE A 22 -4.21 2.30 6.71
CA PHE A 22 -4.89 1.08 6.29
C PHE A 22 -6.20 0.93 7.06
N ASP A 23 -7.22 0.35 6.44
CA ASP A 23 -8.47 0.06 7.11
C ASP A 23 -8.29 -0.92 8.29
N GLY A 24 -8.76 -0.51 9.48
CA GLY A 24 -8.80 -1.31 10.69
C GLY A 24 -10.14 -2.04 10.94
N GLY A 25 -11.12 -1.91 10.03
CA GLY A 25 -12.41 -2.59 10.06
C GLY A 25 -13.65 -1.69 9.88
N ALA A 26 -13.48 -0.37 9.69
CA ALA A 26 -14.58 0.60 9.57
C ALA A 26 -14.44 1.53 8.35
N GLY A 27 -13.52 1.21 7.45
CA GLY A 27 -13.06 2.09 6.38
C GLY A 27 -11.72 2.76 6.71
N ALA A 28 -10.92 2.97 5.69
CA ALA A 28 -9.66 3.71 5.81
C ALA A 28 -9.91 5.22 5.94
N SER A 29 -9.24 5.85 6.89
CA SER A 29 -9.30 7.29 7.16
C SER A 29 -7.96 7.80 7.70
N ALA A 30 -7.85 9.12 7.89
CA ALA A 30 -6.64 9.76 8.42
C ALA A 30 -6.26 9.31 9.84
N THR A 31 -7.19 8.73 10.60
CA THR A 31 -6.94 8.21 11.95
C THR A 31 -6.81 6.69 12.00
N SER A 32 -6.91 6.01 10.85
CA SER A 32 -6.77 4.56 10.79
C SER A 32 -5.29 4.15 11.00
N PRO A 33 -5.00 2.89 11.37
CA PRO A 33 -3.63 2.41 11.57
C PRO A 33 -2.73 2.70 10.36
N ASP A 34 -1.46 2.98 10.59
CA ASP A 34 -0.45 3.27 9.55
C ASP A 34 0.30 2.01 9.07
N SER A 35 -0.21 0.84 9.46
CA SER A 35 0.42 -0.45 9.20
C SER A 35 -0.61 -1.56 9.00
N PHE A 36 -0.19 -2.57 8.24
CA PHE A 36 -0.88 -3.85 8.08
C PHE A 36 0.06 -4.99 8.46
N THR A 37 -0.35 -5.84 9.38
CA THR A 37 0.45 -7.02 9.78
C THR A 37 0.02 -8.23 8.96
N ALA A 38 0.94 -8.80 8.20
CA ALA A 38 0.67 -9.98 7.37
C ALA A 38 0.27 -11.19 8.25
N PRO A 39 -1.00 -11.67 8.19
CA PRO A 39 -1.46 -12.77 9.04
C PRO A 39 -0.87 -14.13 8.65
N GLU A 40 -0.39 -14.24 7.42
CA GLU A 40 0.33 -15.38 6.86
C GLU A 40 1.32 -14.91 5.78
N ASN A 41 1.98 -15.83 5.08
CA ASN A 41 2.80 -15.46 3.92
C ASN A 41 1.89 -14.93 2.80
N LEU A 42 2.16 -13.71 2.35
CA LEU A 42 1.35 -12.99 1.37
C LEU A 42 2.20 -12.53 0.17
N LEU A 43 1.51 -12.29 -0.94
CA LEU A 43 2.02 -11.61 -2.11
C LEU A 43 1.09 -10.43 -2.39
N LEU A 44 1.62 -9.22 -2.39
CA LEU A 44 0.90 -8.06 -2.93
C LEU A 44 0.92 -8.16 -4.45
N ILE A 45 -0.27 -8.31 -5.02
CA ILE A 45 -0.48 -8.53 -6.45
C ILE A 45 -1.03 -7.29 -7.17
N ASP A 46 -1.72 -6.41 -6.44
CA ASP A 46 -2.36 -5.23 -7.02
C ASP A 46 -2.51 -4.10 -6.01
N ILE A 47 -2.49 -2.87 -6.52
CA ILE A 47 -2.91 -1.64 -5.84
C ILE A 47 -3.78 -0.87 -6.82
N ALA A 48 -4.95 -0.43 -6.37
CA ALA A 48 -5.91 0.34 -7.13
C ALA A 48 -6.17 1.68 -6.44
N ILE A 49 -5.86 2.79 -7.12
CA ILE A 49 -6.04 4.14 -6.57
C ILE A 49 -7.06 4.89 -7.42
N VAL A 50 -8.08 5.47 -6.77
CA VAL A 50 -9.15 6.16 -7.49
C VAL A 50 -8.63 7.42 -8.17
N THR A 51 -7.91 8.25 -7.42
CA THR A 51 -7.35 9.53 -7.88
C THR A 51 -5.89 9.63 -7.45
N GLY A 52 -5.00 9.98 -8.37
CA GLY A 52 -3.58 10.17 -8.08
C GLY A 52 -3.32 11.45 -7.29
N GLY A 53 -2.15 11.51 -6.65
CA GLY A 53 -1.72 12.71 -5.92
C GLY A 53 -1.16 13.82 -6.79
N THR A 54 -1.43 15.04 -6.36
CA THR A 54 -0.84 16.29 -6.84
C THR A 54 0.60 16.44 -6.35
N ASP A 55 0.88 16.12 -5.10
CA ASP A 55 2.19 16.38 -4.47
C ASP A 55 3.11 15.16 -4.53
N THR A 56 2.56 13.98 -4.27
CA THR A 56 3.32 12.73 -4.23
C THR A 56 3.10 11.91 -5.50
N LYS A 57 4.05 11.06 -5.88
CA LYS A 57 4.03 10.25 -7.13
C LYS A 57 4.26 8.76 -6.90
N LYS A 58 4.79 8.39 -5.73
CA LYS A 58 5.21 7.02 -5.43
C LYS A 58 4.89 6.65 -3.99
N LEU A 59 4.66 5.36 -3.77
CA LEU A 59 4.64 4.73 -2.46
C LEU A 59 5.91 3.92 -2.31
N GLN A 60 6.73 4.22 -1.30
CA GLN A 60 7.85 3.36 -0.93
C GLN A 60 7.38 2.37 0.13
N ILE A 61 7.62 1.08 -0.11
CA ILE A 61 7.21 0.03 0.82
C ILE A 61 8.23 -0.10 1.94
N LEU A 62 7.74 -0.22 3.17
CA LEU A 62 8.51 -0.51 4.37
C LEU A 62 8.11 -1.89 4.90
N ARG A 63 9.10 -2.64 5.41
CA ARG A 63 8.91 -3.89 6.14
C ARG A 63 9.49 -3.70 7.54
N ASN A 64 8.68 -3.83 8.59
CA ASN A 64 9.08 -3.60 9.99
C ASN A 64 9.78 -2.23 10.16
N ASN A 65 9.14 -1.19 9.62
CA ASN A 65 9.64 0.19 9.58
C ASN A 65 10.96 0.41 8.83
N GLN A 66 11.46 -0.58 8.07
CA GLN A 66 12.66 -0.44 7.24
C GLN A 66 12.29 -0.24 5.77
N PRO A 67 12.78 0.82 5.10
CA PRO A 67 12.55 1.01 3.67
C PRO A 67 13.13 -0.15 2.85
N THR A 68 12.32 -0.72 1.97
CA THR A 68 12.73 -1.86 1.13
C THR A 68 13.47 -1.44 -0.13
N GLY A 69 13.34 -0.18 -0.54
CA GLY A 69 13.73 0.29 -1.87
C GLY A 69 12.70 -0.04 -2.96
N ASP A 70 11.66 -0.82 -2.65
CA ASP A 70 10.55 -1.09 -3.57
C ASP A 70 9.64 0.15 -3.64
N PHE A 71 9.47 0.69 -4.85
CA PHE A 71 8.57 1.82 -5.12
C PHE A 71 7.43 1.42 -6.04
N ILE A 72 6.23 1.87 -5.70
CA ILE A 72 5.04 1.72 -6.52
C ILE A 72 4.63 3.11 -7.00
N ARG A 73 4.70 3.35 -8.31
CA ARG A 73 4.29 4.62 -8.90
C ARG A 73 2.77 4.64 -9.01
N HIS A 74 2.08 5.37 -8.13
CA HIS A 74 0.61 5.29 -8.06
C HIS A 74 -0.09 5.72 -9.37
N THR A 75 0.52 6.58 -10.19
CA THR A 75 -0.06 7.00 -11.48
C THR A 75 -0.21 5.85 -12.48
N THR A 76 0.58 4.78 -12.36
CA THR A 76 0.42 3.55 -13.17
C THR A 76 -0.54 2.55 -12.55
N HIS A 77 -1.12 2.90 -11.40
CA HIS A 77 -2.01 2.07 -10.58
C HIS A 77 -3.37 2.75 -10.34
N LEU A 78 -3.69 3.78 -11.13
CA LEU A 78 -5.01 4.41 -11.08
C LEU A 78 -6.07 3.47 -11.63
N THR A 79 -7.28 3.52 -11.07
CA THR A 79 -8.43 2.71 -11.55
C THR A 79 -8.81 3.00 -13.00
N SER A 80 -8.45 4.16 -13.54
CA SER A 80 -8.63 4.54 -14.94
C SER A 80 -7.61 3.92 -15.90
N VAL A 81 -6.52 3.32 -15.39
CA VAL A 81 -5.49 2.67 -16.20
C VAL A 81 -5.93 1.24 -16.54
N THR A 82 -6.16 0.96 -17.82
CA THR A 82 -6.65 -0.34 -18.31
C THR A 82 -5.69 -1.50 -18.06
N LEU A 83 -4.38 -1.24 -18.10
CA LEU A 83 -3.33 -2.22 -17.90
C LEU A 83 -2.33 -1.70 -16.86
N ARG A 84 -2.55 -2.05 -15.60
CA ARG A 84 -1.67 -1.67 -14.49
C ARG A 84 -0.45 -2.61 -14.44
N SER A 85 0.71 -2.05 -14.13
CA SER A 85 1.95 -2.82 -13.98
C SER A 85 1.76 -3.92 -12.92
N PRO A 86 2.25 -5.15 -13.13
CA PRO A 86 2.11 -6.20 -12.13
C PRO A 86 2.93 -5.87 -10.87
N ILE A 87 2.36 -6.10 -9.70
CA ILE A 87 3.07 -6.04 -8.42
C ILE A 87 3.36 -7.48 -7.97
N ARG A 88 4.58 -7.73 -7.49
CA ARG A 88 5.00 -9.03 -6.97
C ARG A 88 5.87 -8.87 -5.73
N LEU A 89 5.30 -8.23 -4.70
CA LEU A 89 6.01 -7.99 -3.45
C LEU A 89 5.58 -9.01 -2.39
N GLY A 90 6.52 -9.85 -1.96
CA GLY A 90 6.30 -10.87 -0.95
C GLY A 90 6.42 -10.33 0.47
N PHE A 91 5.57 -10.82 1.37
CA PHE A 91 5.62 -10.56 2.80
C PHE A 91 5.53 -11.89 3.56
N VAL A 92 6.44 -12.10 4.51
CA VAL A 92 6.36 -13.27 5.40
C VAL A 92 5.34 -12.99 6.50
N ARG A 93 4.74 -14.06 7.05
CA ARG A 93 3.85 -13.96 8.21
C ARG A 93 4.47 -13.12 9.32
N GLY A 94 3.68 -12.22 9.90
CA GLY A 94 4.08 -11.32 10.98
C GLY A 94 4.85 -10.08 10.53
N THR A 95 5.13 -9.92 9.23
CA THR A 95 5.73 -8.68 8.72
C THR A 95 4.74 -7.54 8.92
N GLU A 96 5.20 -6.48 9.58
CA GLU A 96 4.51 -5.19 9.56
C GLU A 96 4.81 -4.50 8.23
N VAL A 97 3.77 -4.26 7.45
CA VAL A 97 3.84 -3.57 6.17
C VAL A 97 3.39 -2.14 6.37
N ARG A 98 4.21 -1.18 5.94
CA ARG A 98 3.86 0.23 5.85
C ARG A 98 4.17 0.75 4.45
N ALA A 99 3.60 1.89 4.09
CA ALA A 99 3.97 2.60 2.87
C ALA A 99 4.11 4.10 3.15
N ILE A 100 5.22 4.69 2.72
CA ILE A 100 5.46 6.14 2.83
C ILE A 100 5.27 6.80 1.46
N GLN A 101 4.62 7.95 1.46
CA GLN A 101 4.31 8.73 0.26
C GLN A 101 5.53 9.57 -0.14
N LYS A 102 5.91 9.54 -1.41
CA LYS A 102 7.12 10.22 -1.93
C LYS A 102 6.80 11.04 -3.16
N ALA A 103 7.45 12.20 -3.28
CA ALA A 103 7.42 13.05 -4.49
C ALA A 103 8.03 12.36 -5.72
#